data_AF-A0A447P6V4-F1
#
_entry.id   AF-A0A447P6V4-F1
#
_cell.length_a   1.000
_cell.length_b   1.000
_cell.length_c   1.000
_cell.angle_alpha   90.00
_cell.angle_beta   90.00
_cell.angle_gamma   90.00
#
_symmetry.space_group_name_H-M   'P 1'
#
loop_
_entity.id
_entity.type
_entity.pdbx_description
1 polymer ?
#
loop_
_entity_poly.entity_id
_entity_poly.type
_entity_poly.pdbx_seq_one_letter_code
_entity_poly.pdbx_strand_id
1 'polypeptide(L)' 'MGQLIDGVWHDTWYDTKSSGGKFQRSASAFRNWLTADGAPGPSGEGGFAAEKDRYHLYVSLALPLGASHAPFSVN' A
#
# COMPACT_ATOMS: atom_id res chain seq x y z
N MET A 1 -0.68 2.99 17.32
CA MET A 1 -0.75 2.61 15.90
C MET A 1 -2.23 2.39 15.61
N GLY A 2 -2.82 3.16 14.70
CA GLY A 2 -4.22 2.97 14.31
C GLY A 2 -4.33 2.06 13.08
N GLN A 3 -5.55 1.60 12.79
CA GLN A 3 -5.87 0.75 11.66
C GLN A 3 -7.24 1.12 11.07
N LEU A 4 -7.41 0.83 9.78
CA LEU A 4 -8.70 0.93 9.11
C LEU A 4 -9.39 -0.44 9.18
N ILE A 5 -10.57 -0.52 9.80
CA ILE A 5 -11.43 -1.72 9.79
C ILE A 5 -12.70 -1.34 9.05
N ASP A 6 -13.01 -2.06 7.96
CA ASP A 6 -14.22 -1.84 7.15
C ASP A 6 -14.45 -0.37 6.77
N GLY A 7 -13.37 0.36 6.47
CA GLY A 7 -13.41 1.77 6.09
C GLY A 7 -13.46 2.77 7.25
N VAL A 8 -13.52 2.31 8.49
CA VAL A 8 -13.54 3.15 9.70
C VAL A 8 -12.17 3.18 10.35
N TRP A 9 -11.71 4.38 10.74
CA TRP A 9 -10.47 4.54 11.47
C TRP A 9 -10.63 4.16 12.94
N HIS A 10 -9.76 3.27 13.43
CA HIS A 10 -9.67 2.90 14.84
C HIS A 10 -8.28 3.26 15.37
N ASP A 11 -8.24 3.94 16.51
CA ASP A 11 -7.02 4.33 17.23
C ASP A 11 -6.51 3.25 18.20
N THR A 12 -7.17 2.09 18.23
CA THR A 12 -6.88 0.97 19.12
C THR A 12 -5.70 0.13 18.67
N TRP A 13 -5.02 -0.49 19.64
CA TRP A 13 -3.94 -1.45 19.44
C TRP A 13 -4.42 -2.78 18.84
N TYR A 14 -3.55 -3.46 18.09
CA TYR A 14 -3.84 -4.76 17.45
C TYR A 14 -4.12 -5.86 18.48
N ASP A 15 -5.05 -6.77 18.20
CA ASP A 15 -5.23 -7.97 19.00
C ASP A 15 -4.04 -8.93 18.80
N THR A 16 -3.08 -8.88 19.72
CA THR A 16 -1.93 -9.80 19.74
C THR A 16 -2.16 -11.02 20.63
N LYS A 17 -3.30 -11.10 21.33
CA LYS A 17 -3.62 -12.27 22.17
C LYS A 17 -3.94 -13.48 21.29
N SER A 18 -4.68 -13.27 20.20
CA SER A 18 -5.03 -14.32 19.23
C SER A 18 -3.84 -14.81 18.38
N SER A 19 -2.76 -14.03 18.29
CA SER A 19 -1.57 -14.36 17.48
C SER A 19 -0.34 -14.81 18.28
N GLY A 20 -0.50 -15.08 19.59
CA GLY A 20 0.62 -15.48 20.46
C GLY A 20 1.68 -14.40 20.63
N GLY A 21 1.28 -13.13 20.66
CA GLY A 21 2.17 -11.97 20.84
C GLY A 21 2.82 -11.46 19.55
N LYS A 22 2.58 -12.10 18.40
CA LYS A 22 3.15 -11.68 17.11
C LYS A 22 2.30 -10.60 16.46
N PHE A 23 2.91 -9.49 16.07
CA PHE A 23 2.27 -8.51 15.22
C PHE A 23 2.07 -9.10 13.82
N GLN A 24 0.82 -9.34 13.42
CA GLN A 24 0.47 -9.72 12.05
C GLN A 24 0.13 -8.46 11.27
N ARG A 25 0.95 -8.13 10.27
CA ARG A 25 0.65 -7.03 9.35
C ARG A 25 -0.48 -7.47 8.43
N SER A 26 -1.48 -6.60 8.24
CA SER A 26 -2.44 -6.76 7.17
C SER A 26 -1.69 -6.89 5.84
N ALA A 27 -2.14 -7.82 4.98
CA ALA A 27 -1.60 -7.95 3.64
C ALA A 27 -1.72 -6.60 2.92
N SER A 28 -0.71 -6.24 2.13
CA SER A 28 -0.78 -4.99 1.38
C SER A 28 -1.91 -5.07 0.36
N ALA A 29 -2.86 -4.15 0.45
CA ALA A 29 -4.06 -4.17 -0.38
C ALA A 29 -3.77 -3.95 -1.88
N PHE A 30 -2.71 -3.21 -2.22
CA PHE A 30 -2.41 -2.83 -3.61
C PHE A 30 -1.02 -3.29 -4.06
N ARG A 31 -0.98 -3.99 -5.20
CA ARG A 31 0.22 -4.57 -5.84
C ARG A 31 0.12 -4.55 -7.38
N ASN A 32 -0.59 -3.57 -7.92
CA ASN A 32 -0.71 -3.36 -9.36
C ASN A 32 0.54 -2.67 -9.92
N TRP A 33 0.76 -2.79 -11.22
CA TRP A 33 1.93 -2.24 -11.89
C TRP A 33 1.53 -1.12 -12.84
N LEU A 34 2.32 -0.05 -12.81
CA LEU A 34 2.32 0.95 -13.88
C LEU A 34 3.10 0.39 -15.08
N THR A 35 2.43 0.25 -16.22
CA THR A 35 3.04 -0.22 -17.48
C THR A 35 2.88 0.83 -18.57
N ALA A 36 3.69 0.77 -19.62
CA ALA A 36 3.67 1.78 -20.68
C ALA A 36 2.31 1.87 -21.39
N ASP A 37 1.62 0.73 -21.53
CA ASP A 37 0.38 0.54 -22.27
C ASP A 37 -0.82 0.20 -21.37
N GLY A 38 -0.61 0.04 -20.06
CA GLY A 38 -1.64 -0.38 -19.12
C GLY A 38 -1.90 -1.88 -19.10
N ALA A 39 -1.07 -2.71 -19.75
CA ALA A 39 -1.14 -4.15 -19.59
C ALA A 39 -0.87 -4.56 -18.12
N PRO A 40 -1.44 -5.67 -17.62
CA PRO A 40 -1.11 -6.21 -16.29
C PRO A 40 0.39 -6.49 -16.16
N GLY A 41 0.97 -6.14 -15.01
CA GLY A 41 2.34 -6.53 -14.69
C GLY A 41 2.46 -7.95 -14.12
N PRO A 42 3.60 -8.31 -13.54
CA PRO A 42 3.83 -9.61 -12.89
C PRO A 42 2.84 -9.98 -11.78
N SER A 43 2.11 -9.01 -11.23
CA SER A 43 1.08 -9.20 -10.20
C SER A 43 -0.03 -8.17 -10.34
N GLY A 44 -1.19 -8.44 -9.73
CA GLY A 44 -2.31 -7.50 -9.72
C GLY A 44 -3.02 -7.42 -11.07
N GLU A 45 -3.72 -6.31 -11.29
CA GLU A 45 -4.55 -6.06 -12.46
C GLU A 45 -3.91 -5.03 -13.41
N GLY A 46 -4.34 -5.03 -14.66
CA GLY A 46 -3.99 -4.02 -15.66
C GLY A 46 -4.86 -2.76 -15.55
N GLY A 47 -4.76 -1.87 -16.53
CA GLY A 47 -5.48 -0.60 -16.58
C GLY A 47 -4.67 0.61 -16.13
N PHE A 48 -3.41 0.43 -15.73
CA PHE A 48 -2.54 1.47 -15.20
C PHE A 48 -1.47 1.89 -16.24
N ALA A 49 -1.91 2.55 -17.31
CA ALA A 49 -1.01 3.05 -18.36
C ALA A 49 -0.23 4.29 -17.88
N ALA A 50 1.05 4.38 -18.25
CA ALA A 50 1.90 5.52 -17.91
C ALA A 50 1.41 6.80 -18.62
N GLU A 51 0.76 7.67 -17.86
CA GLU A 51 0.15 8.91 -18.33
C GLU A 51 0.53 10.08 -17.43
N LYS A 52 0.76 11.24 -18.05
CA LYS A 52 1.01 12.48 -17.32
C LYS A 52 -0.25 12.88 -16.53
N ASP A 53 -0.05 13.48 -15.36
CA ASP A 53 -1.11 14.08 -14.54
C ASP A 53 -2.18 13.08 -14.04
N ARG A 54 -1.86 11.77 -14.05
CA ARG A 54 -2.75 10.69 -13.60
C ARG A 54 -2.37 10.08 -12.24
N TYR A 55 -1.09 10.13 -11.88
CA TYR A 55 -0.55 9.41 -10.70
C TYR A 55 0.00 10.38 -9.66
N HIS A 56 -0.25 10.08 -8.38
CA HIS A 56 0.20 10.88 -7.24
C HIS A 56 0.98 10.03 -6.25
N LEU A 57 2.07 10.58 -5.70
CA LEU A 57 2.89 9.92 -4.68
C LEU A 57 2.60 10.53 -3.30
N TYR A 58 2.11 9.71 -2.37
CA TYR A 58 1.96 10.09 -0.97
C TYR A 58 3.17 9.58 -0.16
N VAL A 59 3.94 10.50 0.43
CA VAL A 59 5.18 10.20 1.18
C VAL A 59 5.29 11.06 2.43
N SER A 60 5.88 10.52 3.50
CA SER A 60 6.26 11.27 4.70
C SER A 60 7.76 11.53 4.70
N LEU A 61 8.15 12.81 4.78
CA LEU A 61 9.56 13.24 4.82
C LEU A 61 10.23 13.00 6.18
N ALA A 62 9.47 12.55 7.19
CA ALA A 62 9.99 12.23 8.50
C ALA A 62 10.75 10.88 8.55
N LEU A 63 10.80 10.15 7.43
CA LEU A 63 11.50 8.87 7.31
C LEU A 63 12.85 9.07 6.60
N PRO A 64 13.96 8.47 7.08
CA PRO A 64 15.26 8.61 6.42
C PRO A 64 15.22 8.03 5.00
N LEU A 65 15.90 8.71 4.07
CA LEU A 65 16.00 8.40 2.64
C LEU A 65 16.68 7.03 2.41
N GLY A 66 15.93 5.94 2.60
CA GLY A 66 16.40 4.57 2.36
C GLY A 66 15.30 3.62 1.84
N ALA A 67 14.07 4.10 1.66
CA ALA A 67 12.97 3.32 1.13
C ALA A 67 12.84 3.47 -0.40
N SER A 68 13.87 3.06 -1.16
CA SER A 68 13.83 3.00 -2.63
C SER A 68 12.88 1.91 -3.18
N HIS A 69 12.11 1.24 -2.32
CA HIS A 69 11.04 0.30 -2.67
C HIS A 69 9.73 0.71 -1.98
N ALA A 70 9.26 1.93 -2.23
CA ALA A 70 7.87 2.26 -1.93
C ALA A 70 6.98 1.56 -2.98
N PRO A 71 6.07 0.64 -2.60
CA PRO A 71 5.12 0.10 -3.55
C PRO A 71 4.21 1.23 -4.01
N PHE A 72 4.23 1.52 -5.30
CA PHE A 72 3.32 2.47 -5.93
C PHE A 72 1.89 2.00 -5.65
N SER A 73 1.14 2.77 -4.85
CA SER A 73 -0.30 2.60 -4.71
C SER A 73 -0.97 3.59 -5.65
N VAL A 74 -1.61 3.07 -6.70
CA VAL A 74 -2.51 3.82 -7.55
C VAL A 74 -3.93 3.44 -7.12
N ASN A 75 -4.77 4.45 -6.94
CA ASN A 75 -6.21 4.30 -6.70
C ASN A 75 -6.95 4.16 -8.04
#